data_AF-A0A820Q0P1-F1
#
_entry.id   AF-A0A820Q0P1-F1
#
_cell.length_a   1.000
_cell.length_b   1.000
_cell.length_c   1.000
_cell.angle_alpha   90.00
_cell.angle_beta   90.00
_cell.angle_gamma   90.00
#
_symmetry.space_group_name_H-M   'P 1'
#
loop_
_entity.id
_entity.type
_entity.pdbx_description
1 polymer ?
#
loop_
_entity_poly.entity_id
_entity_poly.type
_entity_poly.pdbx_seq_one_letter_code
_entity_poly.pdbx_strand_id
1 'polypeptide(L)'
;NLMKIMSSKKPNIYCHFALGVGDPKYMPIDSWAHLQKLLNDALDAYNELNAQMNLVLFEDAMTHICRINRILEAPRGNALLIGVGGSGKQSLARLAASISSLEVFQITLRKG
;
A
#
# COMPACT_ATOMS: atom_id res chain seq x y z
N ASN A 1 25.75 10.26 19.89
CA ASN A 1 24.48 10.94 20.26
C ASN A 1 23.33 9.98 20.01
N LEU A 2 22.39 9.82 20.95
CA LEU A 2 21.29 8.84 20.89
C LEU A 2 20.52 8.87 19.56
N MET A 3 20.42 10.02 18.90
CA MET A 3 19.83 10.16 17.55
C MET A 3 20.48 9.30 16.47
N LYS A 4 21.78 9.00 16.56
CA LYS A 4 22.49 8.14 15.58
C LYS A 4 22.21 6.65 15.80
N ILE A 5 21.83 6.26 17.02
CA ILE A 5 21.45 4.89 17.39
C ILE A 5 19.98 4.62 17.02
N MET A 6 19.12 5.64 17.06
CA MET A 6 17.72 5.53 16.59
C MET A 6 17.60 5.55 15.05
N SER A 7 18.62 6.07 14.34
CA SER A 7 18.62 6.24 12.87
C SER A 7 19.28 5.09 12.09
N SER A 8 19.84 4.05 12.74
CA SER A 8 20.58 2.98 12.07
C SER A 8 19.76 1.70 11.80
N LYS A 9 18.48 1.68 12.17
CA LYS A 9 17.66 0.48 12.01
C LYS A 9 17.21 0.38 10.55
N LYS A 10 17.72 -0.63 9.83
CA LYS A 10 17.24 -0.99 8.47
C LYS A 10 15.71 -0.99 8.50
N PRO A 11 15.01 -0.32 7.55
CA PRO A 11 13.56 -0.27 7.53
C PRO A 11 13.00 -1.70 7.54
N ASN A 12 12.20 -2.01 8.56
CA ASN A 12 11.59 -3.32 8.75
C ASN A 12 10.31 -3.42 7.92
N ILE A 13 10.45 -3.41 6.59
CA ILE A 13 9.34 -3.40 5.64
C ILE A 13 9.26 -4.75 4.95
N TYR A 14 8.06 -5.31 4.95
CA TYR A 14 7.72 -6.57 4.30
C TYR A 14 6.42 -6.39 3.54
N CYS A 15 6.32 -7.02 2.38
CA CYS A 15 5.09 -7.06 1.60
C CYS A 15 5.04 -8.34 0.77
N HIS A 16 3.87 -8.63 0.19
CA HIS A 16 3.70 -9.80 -0.66
C HIS A 16 4.21 -9.60 -2.09
N PHE A 17 4.61 -8.39 -2.46
CA PHE A 17 4.97 -8.01 -3.83
C PHE A 17 6.45 -7.58 -3.94
N ALA A 18 7.31 -7.99 -3.01
CA ALA A 18 8.70 -7.56 -2.96
C ALA A 18 9.53 -8.02 -4.19
N LEU A 19 9.05 -9.04 -4.90
CA LEU A 19 9.66 -9.55 -6.14
C LEU A 19 8.84 -9.20 -7.40
N GLY A 20 7.83 -8.33 -7.26
CA GLY A 20 6.86 -8.00 -8.30
C GLY A 20 5.43 -8.31 -7.90
N VAL A 21 4.47 -7.72 -8.61
CA VAL A 21 3.03 -7.95 -8.45
C VAL A 21 2.63 -9.21 -9.24
N GLY A 22 1.76 -10.05 -8.68
CA GLY A 22 1.16 -11.22 -9.37
C GLY A 22 1.52 -12.60 -8.79
N ASP A 23 2.67 -12.75 -8.13
CA ASP A 23 3.05 -13.97 -7.40
C ASP A 23 3.35 -13.62 -5.92
N PRO A 24 2.32 -13.63 -5.04
CA PRO A 24 2.44 -13.07 -3.70
C PRO A 24 3.38 -13.89 -2.81
N LYS A 25 4.50 -13.27 -2.41
CA LYS A 25 5.50 -13.82 -1.47
C LYS A 25 5.86 -12.79 -0.43
N TYR A 26 5.53 -13.08 0.83
CA TYR A 26 5.82 -12.17 1.95
C TYR A 26 7.33 -12.14 2.27
N MET A 27 8.01 -11.10 1.79
CA MET A 27 9.47 -10.99 1.82
C MET A 27 9.89 -9.57 2.24
N PRO A 28 11.12 -9.40 2.78
CA PRO A 28 11.64 -8.09 3.11
C PRO A 28 11.92 -7.26 1.86
N ILE A 29 11.80 -5.94 2.00
CA ILE A 29 12.22 -4.96 0.99
C ILE A 29 13.64 -4.46 1.30
N ASP A 30 14.48 -4.34 0.27
CA ASP A 30 15.89 -3.94 0.43
C ASP A 30 16.09 -2.43 0.62
N SER A 31 15.26 -1.58 -0.01
CA SER A 31 15.36 -0.13 0.10
C SER A 31 14.04 0.57 -0.19
N TRP A 32 13.89 1.81 0.28
CA TRP A 32 12.76 2.67 -0.06
C TRP A 32 12.62 2.92 -1.55
N ALA A 33 13.73 3.12 -2.27
CA ALA A 33 13.72 3.32 -3.72
C ALA A 33 13.14 2.12 -4.47
N HIS A 34 13.46 0.89 -4.02
CA HIS A 34 12.89 -0.32 -4.57
C HIS A 34 11.37 -0.37 -4.35
N LEU A 35 10.91 -0.12 -3.12
CA LEU A 35 9.47 -0.10 -2.82
C LEU A 35 8.72 0.98 -3.59
N GLN A 36 9.30 2.17 -3.68
CA GLN A 36 8.70 3.29 -4.42
C GLN A 36 8.53 2.96 -5.89
N LYS A 37 9.53 2.31 -6.51
CA LYS A 37 9.43 1.83 -7.88
C LYS A 37 8.28 0.84 -8.04
N LEU A 38 8.24 -0.22 -7.22
CA LEU A 38 7.19 -1.24 -7.28
C LEU A 38 5.78 -0.64 -7.13
N LEU A 39 5.62 0.32 -6.20
CA LEU A 39 4.33 0.93 -5.95
C LEU A 39 3.92 1.98 -7.01
N ASN A 40 4.88 2.68 -7.62
CA ASN A 40 4.60 3.54 -8.77
C ASN A 40 4.18 2.71 -9.97
N ASP A 41 4.90 1.63 -10.28
CA ASP A 41 4.54 0.72 -11.37
C ASP A 41 3.12 0.15 -11.16
N ALA A 42 2.78 -0.23 -9.91
CA ALA A 42 1.44 -0.69 -9.55
C ALA A 42 0.37 0.41 -9.65
N LEU A 43 0.71 1.66 -9.30
CA LEU A 43 -0.18 2.81 -9.41
C LEU A 43 -0.46 3.17 -10.87
N ASP A 44 0.56 3.13 -11.72
CA ASP A 44 0.43 3.38 -13.16
C ASP A 44 -0.45 2.32 -13.80
N ALA A 45 -0.20 1.03 -13.51
CA ALA A 45 -1.06 -0.06 -13.98
C ALA A 45 -2.52 0.06 -13.49
N TYR A 46 -2.74 0.50 -12.25
CA TYR A 46 -4.10 0.78 -11.76
C TYR A 46 -4.76 1.89 -12.57
N ASN A 47 -4.04 2.98 -12.85
CA ASN A 47 -4.54 4.16 -13.56
C ASN A 47 -4.82 3.90 -15.05
N GLU A 48 -4.20 2.90 -15.67
CA GLU A 48 -4.52 2.48 -17.04
C GLU A 48 -5.93 1.88 -17.16
N LEU A 49 -6.41 1.23 -16.10
CA LEU A 49 -7.67 0.47 -16.10
C LEU A 49 -8.79 1.15 -15.31
N ASN A 50 -8.46 2.14 -14.48
CA ASN A 50 -9.40 2.75 -13.53
C ASN A 50 -9.34 4.29 -13.58
N ALA A 51 -10.27 4.94 -12.88
CA ALA A 51 -10.21 6.38 -12.66
C ALA A 51 -8.89 6.76 -11.95
N GLN A 52 -8.23 7.78 -12.49
CA GLN A 52 -6.88 8.18 -12.08
C GLN A 52 -6.79 8.51 -10.58
N MET A 53 -5.80 7.92 -9.93
CA MET A 53 -5.46 8.12 -8.53
C MET A 53 -4.11 8.84 -8.44
N ASN A 54 -4.13 10.14 -8.16
CA ASN A 54 -2.92 10.97 -8.07
C ASN A 54 -2.29 10.87 -6.67
N LEU A 55 -1.67 9.72 -6.36
CA LEU A 55 -0.95 9.53 -5.09
C LEU A 55 0.49 10.04 -5.19
N VAL A 56 0.94 10.69 -4.12
CA VAL A 56 2.37 10.94 -3.88
C VAL A 56 2.85 9.93 -2.85
N LEU A 57 3.78 9.04 -3.24
CA LEU A 57 4.24 7.92 -2.43
C LEU A 57 5.50 8.27 -1.61
N PHE A 58 5.29 8.91 -0.46
CA PHE A 58 6.32 9.08 0.57
C PHE A 58 6.37 7.86 1.51
N GLU A 59 7.42 7.76 2.34
CA GLU A 59 7.72 6.58 3.18
C GLU A 59 6.53 6.07 4.01
N ASP A 60 5.77 6.96 4.64
CA ASP A 60 4.59 6.57 5.43
C ASP A 60 3.47 6.01 4.54
N ALA A 61 3.19 6.62 3.40
CA ALA A 61 2.17 6.14 2.46
C ALA A 61 2.51 4.74 1.95
N MET A 62 3.78 4.52 1.58
CA MET A 62 4.27 3.21 1.15
C MET A 62 4.17 2.17 2.28
N THR A 63 4.55 2.56 3.51
CA THR A 63 4.43 1.70 4.68
C THR A 63 2.98 1.32 4.97
N HIS A 64 2.05 2.26 4.83
CA HIS A 64 0.62 2.00 4.98
C HIS A 64 0.11 1.01 3.93
N ILE A 65 0.52 1.14 2.67
CA ILE A 65 0.16 0.19 1.60
C ILE A 65 0.67 -1.22 1.95
N CYS A 66 1.94 -1.36 2.36
CA CYS A 66 2.49 -2.66 2.78
C CYS A 66 1.69 -3.29 3.93
N ARG A 67 1.28 -2.49 4.93
CA ARG A 67 0.47 -2.96 6.07
C ARG A 67 -0.93 -3.38 5.64
N ILE A 68 -1.58 -2.62 4.75
CA ILE A 68 -2.91 -2.96 4.25
C ILE A 68 -2.84 -4.23 3.40
N ASN A 69 -1.91 -4.32 2.44
CA ASN A 69 -1.69 -5.51 1.63
C ASN A 69 -1.46 -6.74 2.53
N ARG A 70 -0.62 -6.63 3.57
CA ARG A 70 -0.43 -7.74 4.52
C ARG A 70 -1.72 -8.22 5.17
N ILE A 71 -2.63 -7.30 5.51
CA ILE A 71 -3.93 -7.66 6.09
C ILE A 71 -4.83 -8.30 5.03
N LEU A 72 -4.85 -7.80 3.80
CA LEU A 72 -5.70 -8.31 2.72
C LEU A 72 -5.32 -9.73 2.27
N GLU A 73 -4.03 -10.08 2.33
CA GLU A 73 -3.53 -11.41 1.99
C GLU A 73 -3.79 -12.45 3.10
N ALA A 74 -4.18 -12.01 4.29
CA ALA A 74 -4.57 -12.92 5.36
C ALA A 74 -6.00 -13.44 5.14
N PRO A 75 -6.25 -14.75 5.32
CA PRO A 75 -7.61 -15.29 5.27
C PRO A 75 -8.54 -14.54 6.22
N ARG A 76 -9.63 -13.98 5.69
CA ARG A 76 -10.62 -13.17 6.45
C ARG A 76 -10.00 -11.95 7.14
N GLY A 77 -8.98 -11.35 6.54
CA GLY A 77 -8.35 -10.12 7.02
C GLY A 77 -9.29 -8.92 6.99
N ASN A 78 -9.27 -8.11 8.05
CA ASN A 78 -10.06 -6.89 8.17
C ASN A 78 -9.17 -5.75 8.68
N ALA A 79 -9.20 -4.61 8.01
CA ALA A 79 -8.42 -3.43 8.37
C ALA A 79 -9.33 -2.26 8.74
N LEU A 80 -9.12 -1.67 9.91
CA LEU A 80 -9.72 -0.38 10.28
C LEU A 80 -8.68 0.73 10.08
N LEU A 81 -8.90 1.59 9.09
CA LEU A 81 -7.99 2.68 8.76
C LEU A 81 -8.45 3.95 9.49
N ILE A 82 -7.65 4.41 10.45
CA ILE A 82 -7.94 5.60 11.26
C ILE A 82 -7.00 6.74 10.85
N GLY A 83 -7.54 7.95 10.76
CA GLY A 83 -6.78 9.16 10.45
C GLY A 83 -7.70 10.30 10.06
N VAL A 84 -7.16 11.52 10.01
CA VAL A 84 -7.91 12.73 9.64
C VAL A 84 -8.44 12.68 8.20
N GLY A 85 -9.42 13.51 7.88
CA GLY A 85 -9.92 13.68 6.51
C GLY A 85 -8.78 14.07 5.55
N GLY A 86 -8.85 13.59 4.29
CA GLY A 86 -7.83 13.90 3.28
C GLY A 86 -6.52 13.10 3.37
N SER A 87 -6.32 12.26 4.40
CA SER A 87 -5.07 11.49 4.58
C SER A 87 -4.88 10.30 3.60
N GLY A 88 -5.66 10.22 2.53
CA GLY A 88 -5.52 9.20 1.49
C GLY A 88 -6.00 7.78 1.83
N LYS A 89 -6.60 7.52 3.00
CA LYS A 89 -6.96 6.16 3.48
C LYS A 89 -7.65 5.29 2.44
N GLN A 90 -8.66 5.83 1.75
CA GLN A 90 -9.43 5.12 0.75
C GLN A 90 -8.58 4.80 -0.49
N SER A 91 -7.80 5.77 -0.96
CA SER A 91 -6.90 5.62 -2.11
C SER A 91 -5.79 4.60 -1.84
N LEU A 92 -5.16 4.66 -0.65
CA LEU A 92 -4.15 3.68 -0.23
C LEU A 92 -4.73 2.27 -0.10
N ALA A 93 -5.96 2.13 0.41
CA ALA A 93 -6.65 0.85 0.49
C ALA A 93 -6.97 0.28 -0.90
N ARG A 94 -7.40 1.13 -1.84
CA ARG A 94 -7.67 0.72 -3.23
C ARG A 94 -6.41 0.25 -3.95
N LEU A 95 -5.30 0.97 -3.82
CA LEU A 95 -4.03 0.56 -4.41
C LEU A 95 -3.54 -0.78 -3.81
N ALA A 96 -3.62 -0.94 -2.48
CA ALA A 96 -3.26 -2.19 -1.82
C ALA A 96 -4.15 -3.37 -2.29
N ALA A 97 -5.45 -3.15 -2.46
CA ALA A 97 -6.37 -4.16 -3.00
C ALA A 97 -6.05 -4.51 -4.46
N SER A 98 -5.72 -3.52 -5.30
CA SER A 98 -5.29 -3.75 -6.67
C SER A 98 -4.03 -4.61 -6.74
N ILE A 99 -3.04 -4.36 -5.87
CA ILE A 99 -1.82 -5.17 -5.78
C ILE A 99 -2.14 -6.62 -5.40
N SER A 100 -3.12 -6.82 -4.52
CA SER A 100 -3.64 -8.15 -4.15
C SER A 100 -4.60 -8.76 -5.19
N SER A 101 -4.78 -8.12 -6.35
CA SER A 101 -5.74 -8.55 -7.39
C SER A 101 -7.18 -8.71 -6.86
N LEU A 102 -7.56 -7.89 -5.87
CA LEU A 102 -8.89 -7.88 -5.26
C LEU A 102 -9.77 -6.81 -5.89
N GLU A 103 -11.01 -7.18 -6.22
CA GLU A 103 -12.02 -6.23 -6.67
C GLU A 103 -12.53 -5.37 -5.51
N VAL A 104 -12.60 -4.05 -5.72
CA VAL A 104 -13.10 -3.11 -4.70
C VAL A 104 -14.56 -2.76 -4.97
N PHE A 105 -15.44 -3.33 -4.16
CA PHE A 105 -16.84 -2.90 -4.09
C PHE A 105 -17.01 -1.74 -3.11
N GLN A 106 -17.64 -0.64 -3.56
CA GLN A 106 -18.00 0.49 -2.70
C GLN A 106 -19.47 0.85 -2.86
N ILE A 107 -20.19 0.87 -1.74
CA ILE A 107 -21.57 1.37 -1.71
C ILE A 107 -21.56 2.89 -1.91
N THR A 108 -22.36 3.35 -2.88
CA THR A 108 -22.60 4.78 -3.12
C THR A 108 -23.97 5.14 -2.56
N LEU A 109 -24.01 6.03 -1.57
CA LEU A 109 -25.28 6.54 -1.03
C LEU A 109 -25.95 7.46 -2.06
N ARG A 110 -27.23 7.23 -2.33
CA ARG A 110 -28.07 8.11 -3.16
C ARG A 110 -29.15 8.74 -2.27
N LYS A 111 -29.48 10.01 -2.53
CA LYS A 111 -30.70 10.61 -1.97
C LYS A 111 -31.89 9.97 -2.70
N GLY A 112 -32.84 9.42 -1.94
CA GLY A 112 -34.12 8.93 -2.46
C GLY A 112 -34.99 10.05 -2.99
#